data_AF-A0A7Y7IQN2-F1
#
_entry.id   AF-A0A7Y7IQN2-F1
#
_cell.length_a   1.000
_cell.length_b   1.000
_cell.length_c   1.000
_cell.angle_alpha   90.00
_cell.angle_beta   90.00
_cell.angle_gamma   90.00
#
_symmetry.space_group_name_H-M   'P 1'
#
loop_
_entity.id
_entity.type
_entity.pdbx_description
1 polymer ?
#
loop_
_entity_poly.entity_id
_entity_poly.type
_entity_poly.pdbx_seq_one_letter_code
_entity_poly.pdbx_strand_id
1 'polypeptide(L)'
;MIVRPAPPAARCCRLADGGPVGNGWGVNPATGPTGPCQPSPVRRRLEGRAAAPRQKGDGQTVDSTSVYLDVDGVLCPFGPEGASDWGTDYDYADIGLLGVHYAPELVDALNVLSRRPGVRFVWLTSWEDLAPKYLCRAIGLDGRHWPVLRSGGQGGVHDWWKLEAIQGDIERHRPARAVWIDDQLDFEEAAVAWMGFMGRGILGVSPDPRRGISRAGLGRITAFLDAGAGTAPPHPTGA
;
A
#
# COMPACT_ATOMS: atom_id res chain seq x y z
N MET A 1 -47.22 -12.60 -3.16
CA MET A 1 -45.86 -13.09 -2.86
C MET A 1 -45.13 -13.20 -4.18
N ILE A 2 -44.33 -12.20 -4.55
CA ILE A 2 -43.67 -12.11 -5.86
C ILE A 2 -42.16 -12.06 -5.58
N VAL A 3 -41.46 -13.12 -5.97
CA VAL A 3 -40.00 -13.21 -5.90
C VAL A 3 -39.43 -12.45 -7.10
N ARG A 4 -38.60 -11.44 -6.84
CA ARG A 4 -37.83 -10.73 -7.88
C ARG A 4 -36.51 -11.48 -8.14
N PRO A 5 -36.06 -11.62 -9.40
CA PRO A 5 -34.76 -12.21 -9.70
C PRO A 5 -33.61 -11.25 -9.39
N ALA A 6 -32.46 -11.81 -9.03
CA ALA A 6 -31.21 -11.09 -8.77
C ALA A 6 -30.60 -10.50 -10.07
N PRO A 7 -29.86 -9.38 -10.00
CA PRO A 7 -29.19 -8.81 -11.16
C PRO A 7 -27.90 -9.58 -11.52
N PRO A 8 -27.47 -9.57 -12.81
CA PRO A 8 -26.26 -10.24 -13.25
C PRO A 8 -24.98 -9.50 -12.84
N ALA A 9 -23.92 -10.28 -12.60
CA ALA A 9 -22.57 -9.82 -12.29
C ALA A 9 -21.99 -8.95 -13.41
N ALA A 10 -21.43 -7.79 -13.03
CA ALA A 10 -20.72 -6.90 -13.93
C ALA A 10 -19.44 -7.58 -14.45
N ARG A 11 -19.40 -7.84 -15.76
CA ARG A 11 -18.20 -8.25 -16.48
C ARG A 11 -17.31 -7.03 -16.73
N CYS A 12 -16.03 -7.14 -16.39
CA CYS A 12 -14.98 -6.21 -16.81
C CYS A 12 -15.01 -5.98 -18.32
N CYS A 13 -15.07 -4.72 -18.73
CA CYS A 13 -14.90 -4.27 -20.10
C CYS A 13 -13.47 -4.54 -20.56
N ARG A 14 -13.30 -5.46 -21.51
CA ARG A 14 -12.11 -5.59 -22.35
C ARG A 14 -12.43 -4.88 -23.67
N LEU A 15 -11.92 -3.68 -23.86
CA LEU A 15 -11.93 -2.99 -25.16
C LEU A 15 -10.81 -3.59 -26.02
N ALA A 16 -11.17 -4.00 -27.23
CA ALA A 16 -10.26 -4.37 -28.30
C ALA A 16 -10.31 -3.31 -29.42
N ASP A 17 -9.19 -3.24 -30.12
CA ASP A 17 -8.95 -2.79 -31.51
C ASP A 17 -8.32 -1.42 -31.76
N GLY A 18 -7.15 -1.51 -32.42
CA GLY A 18 -6.38 -0.42 -33.02
C GLY A 18 -5.05 -0.98 -33.53
N GLY A 19 -5.03 -1.56 -34.73
CA GLY A 19 -3.82 -2.04 -35.41
C GLY A 19 -2.85 -0.93 -35.82
N PRO A 20 -1.67 -1.27 -36.35
CA PRO A 20 -1.39 -0.80 -37.70
C PRO A 20 -0.62 -1.76 -38.61
N VAL A 21 -0.87 -1.53 -39.91
CA VAL A 21 -0.06 -1.79 -41.10
C VAL A 21 1.40 -1.37 -40.97
N GLY A 22 2.32 -2.10 -41.61
CA GLY A 22 3.67 -1.58 -41.90
C GLY A 22 4.71 -2.66 -42.18
N ASN A 23 4.88 -2.99 -43.45
CA ASN A 23 5.76 -4.03 -43.97
C ASN A 23 7.21 -3.54 -44.11
N GLY A 24 8.17 -4.44 -43.89
CA GLY A 24 9.37 -4.52 -44.70
C GLY A 24 10.68 -4.14 -44.01
N TRP A 25 11.41 -5.15 -43.54
CA TRP A 25 12.87 -5.29 -43.74
C TRP A 25 13.19 -6.78 -43.74
N GLY A 26 13.45 -7.33 -44.92
CA GLY A 26 14.13 -8.61 -45.06
C GLY A 26 15.63 -8.38 -45.13
N VAL A 27 16.42 -9.25 -44.49
CA VAL A 27 17.60 -9.93 -45.05
C VAL A 27 18.02 -11.08 -44.12
N ASN A 28 18.68 -12.07 -44.73
CA ASN A 28 18.73 -13.50 -44.44
C ASN A 28 19.60 -13.96 -43.23
N PRO A 29 19.45 -15.24 -42.82
CA PRO A 29 20.17 -15.86 -41.72
C PRO A 29 21.54 -16.40 -42.15
N ALA A 30 22.52 -16.33 -41.25
CA ALA A 30 23.80 -17.02 -41.38
C ALA A 30 23.99 -18.00 -40.22
N THR A 31 24.37 -19.21 -40.61
CA THR A 31 24.50 -20.45 -39.85
C THR A 31 25.84 -20.61 -39.12
N GLY A 32 25.77 -21.07 -37.87
CA GLY A 32 26.73 -21.99 -37.21
C GLY A 32 27.90 -21.38 -36.42
N PRO A 33 28.66 -22.17 -35.62
CA PRO A 33 28.32 -23.42 -34.94
C PRO A 33 28.56 -23.39 -33.40
N THR A 34 28.07 -24.43 -32.77
CA THR A 34 28.20 -24.88 -31.37
C THR A 34 29.63 -24.95 -30.81
N GLY A 35 29.80 -24.55 -29.54
CA GLY A 35 30.96 -24.88 -28.70
C GLY A 35 30.64 -24.70 -27.21
N PRO A 36 31.01 -25.65 -26.31
CA PRO A 36 30.55 -25.69 -24.93
C PRO A 36 31.35 -24.76 -24.00
N CYS A 37 30.66 -23.98 -23.17
CA CYS A 37 31.28 -23.18 -22.12
C CYS A 37 31.33 -23.96 -20.80
N GLN A 38 32.54 -24.33 -20.38
CA GLN A 38 32.83 -25.03 -19.13
C GLN A 38 32.74 -24.07 -17.92
N PRO A 39 32.32 -24.53 -16.72
CA PRO A 39 32.35 -23.72 -15.51
C PRO A 39 33.75 -23.70 -14.87
N SER A 40 34.26 -22.50 -14.59
CA SER A 40 35.45 -22.33 -13.74
C SER A 40 35.06 -22.20 -12.25
N PRO A 41 35.85 -22.77 -11.32
CA PRO A 41 35.55 -22.74 -9.90
C PRO A 41 36.16 -21.49 -9.23
N VAL A 42 35.35 -20.68 -8.57
CA VAL A 42 35.85 -19.64 -7.66
C VAL A 42 35.53 -20.06 -6.22
N ARG A 43 36.55 -20.61 -5.55
CA ARG A 43 36.63 -20.70 -4.08
C ARG A 43 37.29 -19.43 -3.54
N ARG A 44 36.75 -18.93 -2.41
CA ARG A 44 37.25 -17.99 -1.37
C ARG A 44 36.19 -16.91 -1.15
N ARG A 45 35.86 -16.46 0.06
CA ARG A 45 36.47 -16.59 1.39
C ARG A 45 35.34 -16.31 2.40
N LEU A 46 35.15 -17.19 3.38
CA LEU A 46 34.39 -16.86 4.60
C LEU A 46 35.29 -15.95 5.43
N GLU A 47 35.01 -14.65 5.46
CA GLU A 47 35.55 -13.74 6.47
C GLU A 47 34.42 -13.19 7.31
N GLY A 48 34.58 -13.40 8.62
CA GLY A 48 33.62 -13.08 9.66
C GLY A 48 33.24 -11.61 9.63
N ARG A 49 31.94 -11.37 9.56
CA ARG A 49 31.36 -10.06 9.87
C ARG A 49 31.21 -10.00 11.39
N ALA A 50 32.12 -9.28 12.03
CA ALA A 50 32.00 -8.91 13.44
C ALA A 50 30.63 -8.25 13.67
N ALA A 51 29.88 -8.79 14.62
CA ALA A 51 28.61 -8.22 15.05
C ALA A 51 28.87 -6.83 15.66
N ALA A 52 28.19 -5.81 15.14
CA ALA A 52 28.18 -4.48 15.74
C ALA A 52 27.62 -4.55 17.17
N PRO A 53 28.13 -3.74 18.11
CA PRO A 53 27.65 -3.74 19.48
C PRO A 53 26.19 -3.29 19.52
N ARG A 54 25.34 -4.10 20.18
CA ARG A 54 23.97 -3.74 20.52
C ARG A 54 23.99 -2.51 21.41
N GLN A 55 23.45 -1.39 20.94
CA GLN A 55 23.11 -0.27 21.81
C GLN A 55 22.01 -0.74 22.76
N LYS A 56 22.36 -0.85 24.04
CA LYS A 56 21.41 -1.04 25.13
C LYS A 56 20.80 0.34 25.41
N GLY A 57 19.74 0.66 24.67
CA GLY A 57 18.96 1.87 24.90
C GLY A 57 17.93 1.58 25.99
N ASP A 58 18.09 2.21 27.15
CA ASP A 58 17.10 2.26 28.23
C ASP A 58 15.93 3.19 27.86
N GLY A 59 15.48 3.13 26.61
CA GLY A 59 14.41 3.95 26.06
C GLY A 59 13.16 3.11 25.92
N GLN A 60 12.10 3.52 26.60
CA GLN A 60 10.75 2.99 26.43
C GLN A 60 10.42 2.99 24.92
N THR A 61 10.44 1.82 24.29
CA THR A 61 10.04 1.69 22.89
C THR A 61 8.57 2.02 22.83
N VAL A 62 8.24 3.19 22.28
CA VAL A 62 6.84 3.50 21.95
C VAL A 62 6.41 2.42 20.96
N ASP A 63 5.41 1.62 21.34
CA ASP A 63 4.86 0.58 20.47
C ASP A 63 4.45 1.23 19.15
N SER A 64 5.19 0.90 18.10
CA SER A 64 5.00 1.54 16.80
C SER A 64 3.86 0.87 16.02
N THR A 65 3.06 1.68 15.33
CA THR A 65 2.03 1.20 14.40
C THR A 65 2.33 1.67 12.99
N SER A 66 2.41 0.74 12.04
CA SER A 66 2.56 1.06 10.62
C SER A 66 1.20 1.24 9.95
N VAL A 67 1.06 2.24 9.08
CA VAL A 67 -0.13 2.48 8.25
C VAL A 67 0.27 2.38 6.79
N TYR A 68 -0.22 1.35 6.09
CA TYR A 68 0.02 1.09 4.68
C TYR A 68 -1.14 1.65 3.87
N LEU A 69 -0.84 2.59 2.97
CA LEU A 69 -1.83 3.40 2.27
C LEU A 69 -1.74 3.23 0.75
N ASP A 70 -2.83 2.81 0.14
CA ASP A 70 -3.04 2.92 -1.31
C ASP A 70 -3.62 4.30 -1.71
N VAL A 71 -3.56 4.61 -3.01
CA VAL A 71 -4.03 5.87 -3.60
C VAL A 71 -5.38 5.69 -4.29
N ASP A 72 -5.41 4.91 -5.37
CA ASP A 72 -6.59 4.77 -6.21
C ASP A 72 -7.71 4.05 -5.44
N GLY A 73 -8.95 4.52 -5.55
CA GLY A 73 -10.08 3.96 -4.81
C GLY A 73 -10.06 4.21 -3.30
N VAL A 74 -8.96 4.74 -2.74
CA VAL A 74 -8.76 4.98 -1.32
C VAL A 74 -8.70 6.47 -1.00
N LEU A 75 -7.63 7.13 -1.41
CA LEU A 75 -7.42 8.57 -1.25
C LEU A 75 -8.04 9.32 -2.44
N CYS A 76 -7.92 8.72 -3.62
CA CYS A 76 -8.41 9.24 -4.89
C CYS A 76 -9.50 8.31 -5.44
N PRO A 77 -10.78 8.52 -5.11
CA PRO A 77 -11.86 7.68 -5.62
C PRO A 77 -12.00 7.77 -7.14
N PHE A 78 -12.47 6.68 -7.75
CA PHE A 78 -12.73 6.64 -9.19
C PHE A 78 -14.07 7.26 -9.53
N GLY A 79 -14.03 8.34 -10.33
CA GLY A 79 -15.23 9.01 -10.85
C GLY A 79 -16.29 9.24 -9.77
N PRO A 80 -15.96 9.92 -8.66
CA PRO A 80 -16.90 10.11 -7.58
C PRO A 80 -18.11 10.92 -8.06
N GLU A 81 -19.29 10.54 -7.57
CA GLU A 81 -20.55 11.23 -7.84
C GLU A 81 -21.11 11.84 -6.55
N GLY A 82 -21.60 13.08 -6.65
CA GLY A 82 -22.16 13.80 -5.51
C GLY A 82 -21.13 14.28 -4.49
N ALA A 83 -21.61 14.59 -3.29
CA ALA A 83 -20.77 15.03 -2.19
C ALA A 83 -20.02 13.85 -1.55
N SER A 84 -18.84 14.13 -1.02
CA SER A 84 -18.08 13.17 -0.23
C SER A 84 -18.76 12.87 1.11
N ASP A 85 -18.35 11.75 1.74
CA ASP A 85 -18.75 11.40 3.11
C ASP A 85 -18.33 12.45 4.16
N TRP A 86 -17.50 13.40 3.75
CA TRP A 86 -17.00 14.49 4.57
C TRP A 86 -17.96 15.68 4.61
N GLY A 87 -19.02 15.68 3.78
CA GLY A 87 -20.07 16.71 3.78
C GLY A 87 -19.81 17.86 2.80
N THR A 88 -18.77 17.73 1.98
CA THR A 88 -18.31 18.67 0.95
C THR A 88 -18.09 17.94 -0.36
N ASP A 89 -18.08 18.67 -1.47
CA ASP A 89 -17.77 18.11 -2.78
C ASP A 89 -16.30 17.66 -2.84
N TYR A 90 -16.00 16.73 -3.77
CA TYR A 90 -14.61 16.35 -4.03
C TYR A 90 -13.90 17.49 -4.77
N ASP A 91 -12.71 17.84 -4.31
CA ASP A 91 -11.81 18.71 -5.06
C ASP A 91 -11.12 17.92 -6.18
N TYR A 92 -10.61 18.67 -7.16
CA TYR A 92 -9.89 18.12 -8.30
C TYR A 92 -8.47 18.69 -8.36
N ALA A 93 -7.50 17.81 -8.59
CA ALA A 93 -6.12 18.17 -8.84
C ALA A 93 -5.60 17.53 -10.13
N ASP A 94 -5.03 18.34 -11.01
CA ASP A 94 -4.26 17.86 -12.16
C ASP A 94 -2.79 17.69 -11.75
N ILE A 95 -2.28 16.46 -11.83
CA ILE A 95 -0.88 16.14 -11.53
C ILE A 95 -0.01 16.05 -12.80
N GLY A 96 -0.49 16.56 -13.92
CA GLY A 96 0.18 16.59 -15.23
C GLY A 96 0.15 15.26 -15.99
N LEU A 97 -0.07 14.15 -15.29
CA LEU A 97 -0.21 12.81 -15.87
C LEU A 97 -1.65 12.29 -15.82
N LEU A 98 -2.42 12.74 -14.82
CA LEU A 98 -3.78 12.31 -14.54
C LEU A 98 -4.50 13.40 -13.75
N GLY A 99 -5.82 13.48 -13.89
CA GLY A 99 -6.67 14.24 -12.98
C GLY A 99 -7.16 13.34 -11.85
N VAL A 100 -7.01 13.77 -10.59
CA VAL A 100 -7.52 13.04 -9.44
C VAL A 100 -8.57 13.85 -8.69
N HIS A 101 -9.59 13.16 -8.20
CA HIS A 101 -10.52 13.70 -7.22
C HIS A 101 -10.09 13.30 -5.82
N TYR A 102 -10.34 14.14 -4.82
CA TYR A 102 -10.05 13.85 -3.43
C TYR A 102 -10.95 14.65 -2.50
N ALA A 103 -11.11 14.20 -1.26
CA ALA A 103 -11.75 14.98 -0.20
C ALA A 103 -10.68 15.75 0.58
N PRO A 104 -10.67 17.10 0.58
CA PRO A 104 -9.67 17.88 1.31
C PRO A 104 -9.60 17.55 2.81
N GLU A 105 -10.75 17.28 3.43
CA GLU A 105 -10.85 16.94 4.85
C GLU A 105 -10.20 15.59 5.16
N LEU A 106 -10.25 14.64 4.23
CA LEU A 106 -9.54 13.38 4.36
C LEU A 106 -8.02 13.62 4.36
N VAL A 107 -7.52 14.46 3.45
CA VAL A 107 -6.09 14.81 3.39
C VAL A 107 -5.64 15.48 4.68
N ASP A 108 -6.38 16.47 5.16
CA ASP A 108 -6.09 17.15 6.42
C ASP A 108 -6.08 16.18 7.61
N ALA A 109 -7.04 15.27 7.65
CA ALA A 109 -7.12 14.29 8.72
C ALA A 109 -5.96 13.26 8.67
N LEU A 110 -5.55 12.81 7.48
CA LEU A 110 -4.37 11.95 7.29
C LEU A 110 -3.08 12.68 7.70
N ASN A 111 -2.95 13.96 7.35
CA ASN A 111 -1.85 14.80 7.79
C ASN A 111 -1.76 14.85 9.32
N VAL A 112 -2.88 15.04 10.02
CA VAL A 112 -2.95 14.99 11.49
C VAL A 112 -2.57 13.62 12.03
N LEU A 113 -3.10 12.53 11.47
CA LEU A 113 -2.80 11.17 11.91
C LEU A 113 -1.32 10.82 11.74
N SER A 114 -0.71 11.23 10.62
CA SER A 114 0.70 10.89 10.31
C SER A 114 1.71 11.53 11.25
N ARG A 115 1.33 12.61 11.94
CA ARG A 115 2.16 13.30 12.94
C ARG A 115 2.07 12.71 14.35
N ARG A 116 1.22 11.69 14.57
CA ARG A 116 1.06 11.07 15.89
C ARG A 116 2.33 10.30 16.30
N PRO A 117 2.79 10.44 17.55
CA PRO A 117 3.91 9.65 18.04
C PRO A 117 3.67 8.15 17.88
N GLY A 118 4.68 7.41 17.42
CA GLY A 118 4.59 5.97 17.21
C GLY A 118 3.85 5.55 15.94
N VAL A 119 3.31 6.47 15.13
CA VAL A 119 2.64 6.14 13.87
C VAL A 119 3.62 6.33 12.71
N ARG A 120 3.73 5.31 11.84
CA ARG A 120 4.57 5.33 10.65
C ARG A 120 3.71 5.07 9.41
N PHE A 121 3.50 6.09 8.59
CA PHE A 121 2.85 5.91 7.29
C PHE A 121 3.83 5.36 6.26
N VAL A 122 3.32 4.51 5.37
CA VAL A 122 4.05 3.82 4.30
C VAL A 122 3.16 3.79 3.05
N TRP A 123 3.72 4.20 1.91
CA TRP A 123 3.06 4.05 0.62
C TRP A 123 3.07 2.58 0.19
N LEU A 124 1.87 2.05 -0.07
CA LEU A 124 1.66 0.72 -0.62
C LEU A 124 0.66 0.85 -1.78
N THR A 125 1.15 1.39 -2.88
CA THR A 125 0.33 1.78 -4.03
C THR A 125 1.03 1.45 -5.34
N SER A 126 0.26 1.15 -6.37
CA SER A 126 0.77 0.95 -7.74
C SER A 126 1.37 2.24 -8.33
N TRP A 127 1.13 3.39 -7.71
CA TRP A 127 1.80 4.65 -8.05
C TRP A 127 3.28 4.67 -7.66
N GLU A 128 3.69 3.84 -6.71
CA GLU A 128 5.04 3.78 -6.16
C GLU A 128 5.63 5.18 -5.91
N ASP A 129 6.75 5.51 -6.55
CA ASP A 129 7.47 6.77 -6.41
C ASP A 129 6.71 7.99 -6.98
N LEU A 130 5.66 7.78 -7.78
CA LEU A 130 4.83 8.86 -8.31
C LEU A 130 3.96 9.50 -7.23
N ALA A 131 3.50 8.73 -6.24
CA ALA A 131 2.68 9.23 -5.14
C ALA A 131 3.41 10.32 -4.32
N PRO A 132 4.60 10.07 -3.72
CA PRO A 132 5.31 11.12 -3.00
C PRO A 132 5.81 12.24 -3.92
N LYS A 133 6.14 11.94 -5.18
CA LYS A 133 6.71 12.93 -6.12
C LYS A 133 5.69 13.95 -6.63
N TYR A 134 4.50 13.50 -6.99
CA TYR A 134 3.50 14.34 -7.67
C TYR A 134 2.23 14.54 -6.84
N LEU A 135 1.64 13.45 -6.33
CA LEU A 135 0.35 13.51 -5.65
C LEU A 135 0.41 14.40 -4.40
N CYS A 136 1.39 14.17 -3.52
CA CYS A 136 1.52 14.92 -2.27
C CYS A 136 1.51 16.44 -2.45
N ARG A 137 2.22 16.95 -3.47
CA ARG A 137 2.25 18.39 -3.74
C ARG A 137 0.90 18.91 -4.25
N ALA A 138 0.21 18.12 -5.06
CA ALA A 138 -0.99 18.57 -5.74
C ALA A 138 -2.21 18.64 -4.81
N ILE A 139 -2.30 17.73 -3.84
CA ILE A 139 -3.44 17.67 -2.91
C ILE A 139 -3.10 18.20 -1.50
N GLY A 140 -1.84 18.57 -1.23
CA GLY A 140 -1.42 19.07 0.08
C GLY A 140 -1.18 17.98 1.13
N LEU A 141 -0.90 16.74 0.73
CA LEU A 141 -0.60 15.64 1.66
C LEU A 141 0.88 15.67 2.08
N ASP A 142 1.15 15.54 3.38
CA ASP A 142 2.48 15.54 4.00
C ASP A 142 3.23 14.20 3.84
N GLY A 143 2.91 13.42 2.80
CA GLY A 143 3.42 12.06 2.59
C GLY A 143 4.72 11.92 1.81
N ARG A 144 5.39 13.03 1.47
CA ARG A 144 6.60 13.03 0.62
C ARG A 144 7.78 12.23 1.18
N HIS A 145 7.83 12.07 2.50
CA HIS A 145 8.91 11.40 3.21
C HIS A 145 8.54 9.99 3.69
N TRP A 146 7.30 9.56 3.42
CA TRP A 146 6.89 8.21 3.79
C TRP A 146 7.63 7.18 2.91
N PRO A 147 8.09 6.05 3.47
CA PRO A 147 8.69 4.97 2.70
C PRO A 147 7.73 4.47 1.63
N VAL A 148 8.30 4.04 0.50
CA VAL A 148 7.57 3.45 -0.62
C VAL A 148 7.92 1.98 -0.73
N LEU A 149 6.93 1.11 -0.60
CA LEU A 149 7.05 -0.31 -0.96
C LEU A 149 6.79 -0.47 -2.46
N ARG A 150 7.58 -1.33 -3.11
CA ARG A 150 7.57 -1.52 -4.56
C ARG A 150 7.25 -2.96 -4.91
N SER A 151 6.66 -3.18 -6.09
CA SER A 151 6.29 -4.50 -6.62
C SER A 151 7.49 -5.40 -6.91
N GLY A 152 8.71 -4.85 -6.96
CA GLY A 152 9.95 -5.62 -7.15
C GLY A 152 10.10 -6.26 -8.53
N GLY A 153 9.16 -6.03 -9.46
CA GLY A 153 9.19 -6.53 -10.84
C GLY A 153 8.99 -8.05 -10.97
N GLN A 154 8.71 -8.76 -9.86
CA GLN A 154 8.53 -10.21 -9.83
C GLN A 154 7.05 -10.61 -9.73
N GLY A 155 6.17 -9.88 -10.42
CA GLY A 155 4.76 -10.26 -10.53
C GLY A 155 4.62 -11.61 -11.24
N GLY A 156 4.61 -12.70 -10.47
CA GLY A 156 4.06 -13.97 -10.91
C GLY A 156 2.60 -13.77 -11.31
N VAL A 157 2.10 -14.61 -12.20
CA VAL A 157 0.78 -14.50 -12.85
C VAL A 157 -0.40 -14.61 -11.85
N HIS A 158 -0.13 -14.79 -10.55
CA HIS A 158 -1.13 -15.12 -9.53
C HIS A 158 -1.06 -14.34 -8.21
N ASP A 159 -0.06 -13.47 -7.98
CA ASP A 159 0.15 -12.88 -6.65
C ASP A 159 -0.04 -11.36 -6.62
N TRP A 160 -0.93 -10.91 -5.74
CA TRP A 160 -1.11 -9.50 -5.40
C TRP A 160 0.11 -9.02 -4.60
N TRP A 161 1.08 -8.43 -5.30
CA TRP A 161 2.40 -8.04 -4.79
C TRP A 161 2.38 -7.26 -3.47
N LYS A 162 1.29 -6.53 -3.19
CA LYS A 162 1.13 -5.72 -1.99
C LYS A 162 1.17 -6.57 -0.71
N LEU A 163 0.66 -7.81 -0.76
CA LEU A 163 0.69 -8.74 0.37
C LEU A 163 2.13 -9.14 0.74
N GLU A 164 2.94 -9.49 -0.25
CA GLU A 164 4.35 -9.85 0.00
C GLU A 164 5.13 -8.65 0.51
N ALA A 165 4.86 -7.46 -0.05
CA ALA A 165 5.51 -6.23 0.35
C ALA A 165 5.23 -5.85 1.82
N ILE A 166 3.96 -5.92 2.25
CA ILE A 166 3.60 -5.63 3.65
C ILE A 166 4.17 -6.69 4.60
N GLN A 167 4.17 -7.96 4.21
CA GLN A 167 4.78 -9.05 5.01
C GLN A 167 6.27 -8.79 5.24
N GLY A 168 7.02 -8.47 4.17
CA GLY A 168 8.44 -8.17 4.26
C GLY A 168 8.74 -6.90 5.08
N ASP A 169 7.89 -5.86 4.97
CA ASP A 169 8.05 -4.64 5.76
C ASP A 169 7.78 -4.87 7.26
N ILE A 170 6.71 -5.61 7.59
CA ILE A 170 6.40 -5.99 8.97
C ILE A 170 7.50 -6.87 9.57
N GLU A 171 8.03 -7.83 8.80
CA GLU A 171 9.12 -8.68 9.28
C GLU A 171 10.38 -7.85 9.61
N ARG A 172 10.67 -6.84 8.78
CA ARG A 172 11.84 -5.97 8.93
C ARG A 172 11.71 -4.99 10.09
N HIS A 173 10.57 -4.33 10.21
CA HIS A 173 10.39 -3.22 11.15
C HIS A 173 9.69 -3.62 12.45
N ARG A 174 9.07 -4.80 12.47
CA ARG A 174 8.39 -5.38 13.63
C ARG A 174 7.48 -4.37 14.34
N PRO A 175 6.57 -3.67 13.63
CA PRO A 175 5.63 -2.79 14.31
C PRO A 175 4.76 -3.63 15.26
N ALA A 176 4.37 -3.04 16.39
CA ALA A 176 3.48 -3.70 17.33
C ALA A 176 2.12 -4.00 16.69
N ARG A 177 1.67 -3.11 15.79
CA ARG A 177 0.38 -3.20 15.08
C ARG A 177 0.49 -2.65 13.65
N ALA A 178 -0.48 -2.99 12.81
CA ALA A 178 -0.54 -2.49 11.44
C ALA A 178 -1.96 -2.07 11.04
N VAL A 179 -2.05 -1.10 10.13
CA VAL A 179 -3.28 -0.74 9.41
C VAL A 179 -2.99 -0.88 7.92
N TRP A 180 -3.84 -1.58 7.18
CA TRP A 180 -3.74 -1.70 5.72
C TRP A 180 -5.02 -1.15 5.09
N ILE A 181 -4.86 -0.12 4.25
CA ILE A 181 -5.95 0.60 3.60
C ILE A 181 -5.80 0.49 2.09
N ASP A 182 -6.74 -0.23 1.47
CA ASP A 182 -6.71 -0.57 0.04
C ASP A 182 -8.09 -1.06 -0.39
N ASP A 183 -8.65 -0.50 -1.47
CA ASP A 183 -10.03 -0.76 -1.94
C ASP A 183 -10.23 -2.18 -2.47
N GLN A 184 -9.14 -2.91 -2.76
CA GLN A 184 -9.20 -4.27 -3.25
C GLN A 184 -9.17 -5.32 -2.14
N LEU A 185 -8.88 -4.93 -0.89
CA LEU A 185 -8.61 -5.87 0.22
C LEU A 185 -9.67 -6.95 0.42
N ASP A 186 -10.95 -6.61 0.36
CA ASP A 186 -12.03 -7.55 0.62
C ASP A 186 -12.20 -8.59 -0.52
N PHE A 187 -11.53 -8.38 -1.65
CA PHE A 187 -11.56 -9.27 -2.82
C PHE A 187 -10.29 -10.13 -2.96
N GLU A 188 -9.26 -9.87 -2.16
CA GLU A 188 -7.97 -10.55 -2.22
C GLU A 188 -7.89 -11.65 -1.15
N GLU A 189 -8.27 -12.88 -1.52
CA GLU A 189 -8.43 -14.02 -0.60
C GLU A 189 -7.19 -14.28 0.28
N ALA A 190 -5.99 -14.22 -0.30
CA ALA A 190 -4.74 -14.43 0.41
C ALA A 190 -4.49 -13.33 1.46
N ALA A 191 -4.85 -12.08 1.15
CA ALA A 191 -4.71 -10.97 2.08
C ALA A 191 -5.72 -11.06 3.22
N VAL A 192 -6.98 -11.39 2.92
CA VAL A 192 -8.02 -11.63 3.93
C VAL A 192 -7.60 -12.76 4.88
N ALA A 193 -7.14 -13.88 4.33
CA ALA A 193 -6.67 -15.02 5.13
C ALA A 193 -5.49 -14.65 6.03
N TRP A 194 -4.51 -13.92 5.49
CA TRP A 194 -3.35 -13.48 6.24
C TRP A 194 -3.70 -12.45 7.34
N MET A 195 -4.58 -11.50 7.05
CA MET A 195 -5.10 -10.58 8.08
C MET A 195 -5.87 -11.34 9.18
N GLY A 196 -6.62 -12.37 8.82
CA GLY A 196 -7.27 -13.28 9.76
C GLY A 196 -6.27 -13.97 10.69
N PHE A 197 -5.13 -14.42 10.17
CA PHE A 197 -4.04 -14.99 10.96
C PHE A 197 -3.40 -13.97 11.91
N MET A 198 -3.19 -12.73 11.45
CA MET A 198 -2.63 -11.63 12.26
C MET A 198 -3.59 -11.16 13.37
N GLY A 199 -4.89 -11.41 13.20
CA GLY A 199 -5.93 -11.13 14.21
C GLY A 199 -5.94 -9.66 14.65
N ARG A 200 -5.89 -9.41 15.96
CA ARG A 200 -5.95 -8.05 16.53
C ARG A 200 -4.71 -7.19 16.25
N GLY A 201 -3.64 -7.79 15.72
CA GLY A 201 -2.41 -7.08 15.35
C GLY A 201 -2.56 -6.23 14.09
N ILE A 202 -3.59 -6.46 13.27
CA ILE A 202 -3.82 -5.72 12.02
C ILE A 202 -5.26 -5.23 11.89
N LEU A 203 -5.44 -4.06 11.29
CA LEU A 203 -6.73 -3.56 10.82
C LEU A 203 -6.71 -3.43 9.30
N GLY A 204 -7.57 -4.19 8.62
CA GLY A 204 -7.90 -3.98 7.20
C GLY A 204 -9.03 -2.95 7.04
N VAL A 205 -8.87 -2.04 6.08
CA VAL A 205 -9.89 -1.08 5.65
C VAL A 205 -10.00 -1.12 4.13
N SER A 206 -11.10 -1.69 3.63
CA SER A 206 -11.44 -1.72 2.21
C SER A 206 -12.57 -0.71 1.94
N PRO A 207 -12.26 0.53 1.49
CA PRO A 207 -13.29 1.52 1.17
C PRO A 207 -14.05 1.17 -0.11
N ASP A 208 -15.21 1.80 -0.30
CA ASP A 208 -15.88 1.83 -1.60
C ASP A 208 -14.99 2.64 -2.58
N PRO A 209 -14.54 2.05 -3.70
CA PRO A 209 -13.60 2.69 -4.62
C PRO A 209 -14.13 3.95 -5.30
N ARG A 210 -15.46 4.19 -5.27
CA ARG A 210 -16.06 5.44 -5.78
C ARG A 210 -16.20 6.53 -4.73
N ARG A 211 -15.93 6.23 -3.46
CA ARG A 211 -16.08 7.16 -2.34
C ARG A 211 -14.77 7.40 -1.58
N GLY A 212 -13.84 6.46 -1.65
CA GLY A 212 -12.60 6.51 -0.88
C GLY A 212 -12.86 6.29 0.61
N ILE A 213 -11.87 6.65 1.44
CA ILE A 213 -11.99 6.52 2.89
C ILE A 213 -13.11 7.42 3.42
N SER A 214 -14.14 6.78 3.97
CA SER A 214 -15.21 7.49 4.67
C SER A 214 -14.78 8.00 6.04
N ARG A 215 -15.53 8.96 6.58
CA ARG A 215 -15.36 9.45 7.96
C ARG A 215 -15.44 8.31 8.99
N ALA A 216 -16.34 7.34 8.79
CA ALA A 216 -16.44 6.16 9.64
C ALA A 216 -15.21 5.25 9.52
N GLY A 217 -14.69 5.06 8.31
CA GLY A 217 -13.44 4.35 8.05
C GLY A 217 -12.26 4.99 8.78
N LEU A 218 -12.12 6.32 8.68
CA LEU A 218 -11.08 7.04 9.41
C LEU A 218 -11.27 6.97 10.93
N GLY A 219 -12.51 6.99 11.41
CA GLY A 219 -12.82 6.77 12.83
C GLY A 219 -12.34 5.42 13.34
N ARG A 220 -12.53 4.34 12.56
CA ARG A 220 -12.01 3.00 12.88
C ARG A 220 -10.48 2.97 12.92
N ILE A 221 -9.82 3.60 11.97
CA ILE A 221 -8.35 3.72 11.93
C ILE A 221 -7.87 4.45 13.18
N THR A 222 -8.46 5.60 13.49
CA THR A 222 -8.12 6.43 14.65
C THR A 222 -8.27 5.65 15.95
N ALA A 223 -9.41 4.98 16.16
CA ALA A 223 -9.64 4.16 17.35
C ALA A 223 -8.65 3.00 17.47
N PHE A 224 -8.27 2.38 16.35
CA PHE A 224 -7.25 1.34 16.34
C PHE A 224 -5.89 1.89 16.76
N LEU A 225 -5.47 3.05 16.23
CA LEU A 225 -4.22 3.71 16.64
C LEU A 225 -4.24 4.08 18.14
N ASP A 226 -5.35 4.63 18.64
CA ASP A 226 -5.48 5.05 20.04
C ASP A 226 -5.41 3.86 21.01
N ALA A 227 -5.99 2.72 20.65
CA ALA A 227 -5.90 1.50 21.45
C ALA A 227 -4.46 0.95 21.56
N GLY A 228 -3.54 1.39 20.69
CA GLY A 228 -2.13 1.00 20.71
C GLY A 228 -1.27 1.95 21.52
N ALA A 229 -1.75 3.18 21.75
CA ALA A 229 -1.02 4.21 22.47
C ALA A 229 -1.09 4.08 24.01
N GLY A 230 -1.86 3.11 24.55
CA GLY A 230 -2.10 3.02 26.00
C GLY A 230 -2.32 1.62 26.56
N THR A 231 -1.27 1.05 27.16
CA THR A 231 -1.28 0.56 28.56
C THR A 231 0.15 0.37 29.05
N ALA A 232 0.87 1.46 29.31
CA ALA A 232 1.92 1.42 30.31
C ALA A 232 1.23 1.49 31.69
N PRO A 233 1.33 0.47 32.56
CA PRO A 233 0.75 0.55 33.89
C PRO A 233 1.39 1.72 34.66
N PRO A 234 0.64 2.46 35.50
CA PRO A 234 1.26 3.43 36.39
C PRO A 234 2.29 2.71 37.26
N HIS A 235 3.53 3.19 37.22
CA HIS A 235 4.56 2.76 38.16
C HIS A 235 3.99 2.89 39.57
N PRO A 236 4.09 1.86 40.44
CA PRO A 236 3.80 2.04 41.84
C PRO A 236 4.82 3.04 42.39
N THR A 237 4.37 4.26 42.69
CA THR A 237 5.10 5.17 43.57
C THR A 237 5.19 4.48 44.93
N GLY A 238 6.33 3.87 45.20
CA GLY A 238 6.69 3.45 46.54
C GLY A 238 7.07 4.68 47.35
N ALA A 239 6.23 5.02 48.33
CA ALA A 239 6.59 5.54 49.65
C ALA A 239 5.30 5.73 50.46
#